data_AF-A0A2H5VXG6-F1
#
_entry.id   AF-A0A2H5VXG6-F1
#
_cell.length_a   1.000
_cell.length_b   1.000
_cell.length_c   1.000
_cell.angle_alpha   90.00
_cell.angle_beta   90.00
_cell.angle_gamma   90.00
#
_symmetry.space_group_name_H-M   'P 1'
#
loop_
_entity.id
_entity.type
_entity.pdbx_description
1 polymer ?
#
loop_
_entity_poly.entity_id
_entity_poly.type
_entity_poly.pdbx_seq_one_letter_code
_entity_poly.pdbx_strand_id
1 'polypeptide(L)'
;MGTRKRATRRHFLKTMAATAVFPPMLSLPKAAKGEAASRTTPLQQPQQPLTPSAAAEALGELVRVRYGRFLTAEQLAEVTRQIERNLRSAERLHSVALTNADEPDLIFRAMP
;
A
#
# COMPACT_ATOMS: atom_id res chain seq x y z
N MET A 1 -8.97 39.16 11.88
CA MET A 1 -8.19 38.15 11.13
C MET A 1 -8.88 36.81 11.20
N GLY A 2 -9.57 36.40 10.13
CA GLY A 2 -10.29 35.11 10.09
C GLY A 2 -9.32 33.97 9.78
N THR A 3 -9.22 33.00 10.69
CA THR A 3 -8.49 31.75 10.44
C THR A 3 -9.27 30.93 9.42
N ARG A 4 -8.82 30.91 8.16
CA ARG A 4 -9.39 30.00 7.16
C ARG A 4 -9.13 28.56 7.64
N LYS A 5 -10.19 27.86 8.06
CA LYS A 5 -10.12 26.45 8.43
C LYS A 5 -9.59 25.67 7.22
N ARG A 6 -8.40 25.10 7.33
CA ARG A 6 -7.75 24.35 6.24
C ARG A 6 -8.66 23.21 5.82
N ALA A 7 -8.97 23.10 4.53
CA ALA A 7 -9.70 21.96 4.00
C ALA A 7 -8.85 20.70 4.20
N THR A 8 -9.27 19.84 5.13
CA THR A 8 -8.69 18.51 5.36
C THR A 8 -9.63 17.45 4.78
N ARG A 9 -9.11 16.24 4.49
CA ARG A 9 -9.94 15.10 4.08
C ARG A 9 -11.10 14.83 5.05
N ARG A 10 -10.89 15.06 6.35
CA ARG A 10 -11.92 15.01 7.40
C ARG A 10 -13.01 16.07 7.21
N HIS A 11 -12.67 17.27 6.78
CA HIS A 11 -13.65 18.32 6.48
C HIS A 11 -14.46 17.96 5.23
N PHE A 12 -13.81 17.43 4.19
CA PHE A 12 -14.47 16.98 2.96
C PHE A 12 -15.45 15.82 3.20
N LEU A 13 -15.02 14.77 3.90
CA LEU A 13 -15.89 13.62 4.23
C LEU A 13 -17.06 14.03 5.14
N LYS A 14 -16.84 14.95 6.07
CA LYS A 14 -17.91 15.47 6.95
C LYS A 14 -18.96 16.27 6.16
N THR A 15 -18.54 16.99 5.12
CA THR A 15 -19.48 17.69 4.22
C THR A 15 -20.24 16.72 3.31
N MET A 16 -19.60 15.66 2.80
CA MET A 16 -20.27 14.63 1.98
C MET A 16 -21.29 13.81 2.78
N ALA A 17 -20.99 13.47 4.04
CA ALA A 17 -21.95 12.77 4.91
C ALA A 17 -23.20 13.62 5.21
N ALA A 18 -23.07 14.95 5.23
CA ALA A 18 -24.19 15.86 5.45
C ALA A 18 -25.15 15.98 4.23
N THR A 19 -24.72 15.55 3.04
CA THR A 19 -25.54 15.59 1.81
C THR A 19 -26.33 14.30 1.53
N ALA A 20 -26.21 13.27 2.38
CA ALA A 20 -26.85 11.97 2.18
C ALA A 20 -28.31 11.86 2.68
N VAL A 21 -28.95 12.97 3.06
CA VAL A 21 -30.33 12.99 3.59
C VAL A 21 -31.36 13.45 2.54
N PHE A 22 -30.99 13.51 1.26
CA PHE A 22 -31.96 13.77 0.19
C PHE A 22 -32.68 12.48 -0.24
N PRO A 23 -34.03 12.47 -0.32
CA PRO A 23 -34.78 11.28 -0.71
C PRO A 23 -34.52 10.92 -2.19
N PRO A 24 -34.56 9.62 -2.55
CA PRO A 24 -34.22 9.16 -3.89
C PRO A 24 -35.39 9.41 -4.84
N MET A 25 -35.36 10.51 -5.57
CA MET A 25 -36.26 10.77 -6.71
C MET A 25 -35.46 10.89 -8.02
N LEU A 26 -34.47 10.01 -8.20
CA LEU A 26 -33.86 9.79 -9.51
C LEU A 26 -33.87 8.29 -9.81
N SER A 27 -34.78 7.88 -10.68
CA SER A 27 -34.71 6.57 -11.33
C SER A 27 -33.44 6.48 -12.15
N LEU A 28 -32.49 5.68 -11.68
CA LEU A 28 -31.34 5.25 -12.49
C LEU A 28 -31.85 4.36 -13.63
N PRO A 29 -31.42 4.57 -14.89
CA PRO A 29 -31.67 3.59 -15.93
C PRO A 29 -30.98 2.29 -15.54
N LYS A 30 -31.75 1.20 -15.53
CA LYS A 30 -31.28 -0.17 -15.33
C LYS A 30 -30.16 -0.43 -16.34
N ALA A 31 -28.92 -0.45 -15.86
CA ALA A 31 -27.77 -0.82 -16.67
C ALA A 31 -28.07 -2.18 -17.31
N ALA A 32 -28.08 -2.20 -18.65
CA ALA A 32 -28.16 -3.42 -19.41
C ALA A 32 -27.08 -4.36 -18.89
N LYS A 33 -27.49 -5.60 -18.60
CA LYS A 33 -26.65 -6.69 -18.13
C LYS A 33 -25.72 -7.05 -19.29
N GLY A 34 -24.65 -6.26 -19.43
CA GLY A 34 -23.55 -6.53 -20.34
C GLY A 34 -22.94 -7.85 -19.89
N GLU A 35 -23.01 -8.83 -20.78
CA GLU A 35 -22.39 -10.13 -20.69
C GLU A 35 -20.88 -9.91 -20.63
N ALA A 36 -20.36 -9.70 -19.42
CA ALA A 36 -18.94 -9.65 -19.16
C ALA A 36 -18.43 -11.08 -19.26
N ALA A 37 -18.01 -11.44 -20.48
CA ALA A 37 -17.22 -12.61 -20.75
C ALA A 37 -16.19 -12.80 -19.63
N SER A 38 -16.25 -13.98 -19.00
CA SER A 38 -15.35 -14.43 -17.95
C SER A 38 -13.89 -14.22 -18.35
N ARG A 39 -13.30 -13.09 -17.94
CA ARG A 39 -11.86 -13.04 -17.73
C ARG A 39 -11.62 -13.75 -16.41
N THR A 40 -11.35 -15.05 -16.50
CA THR A 40 -10.73 -15.80 -15.41
C THR A 40 -9.32 -15.24 -15.23
N THR A 41 -9.18 -14.14 -14.48
CA THR A 41 -7.92 -13.88 -13.80
C THR A 41 -7.70 -15.07 -12.88
N PRO A 42 -6.58 -15.80 -12.99
CA PRO A 42 -6.23 -16.82 -12.01
C PRO A 42 -6.33 -16.17 -10.64
N LEU A 43 -7.22 -16.69 -9.79
CA LEU A 43 -7.25 -16.33 -8.39
C LEU A 43 -5.88 -16.73 -7.84
N GLN A 44 -5.01 -15.74 -7.61
CA GLN A 44 -3.77 -15.96 -6.89
C GLN A 44 -4.18 -16.53 -5.53
N GLN A 45 -3.91 -17.83 -5.34
CA GLN A 45 -4.07 -18.45 -4.04
C GLN A 45 -3.23 -17.66 -3.04
N PRO A 46 -3.72 -17.46 -1.80
CA PRO A 46 -2.93 -16.79 -0.78
C PRO A 46 -1.61 -17.54 -0.62
N GLN A 47 -0.52 -16.99 -1.16
CA GLN A 47 0.79 -17.56 -0.92
C GLN A 47 1.08 -17.36 0.57
N GLN A 48 1.39 -18.45 1.26
CA GLN A 48 1.85 -18.40 2.63
C GLN A 48 3.01 -17.38 2.69
N PRO A 49 2.97 -16.39 3.62
CA PRO A 49 4.07 -15.46 3.77
C PRO A 49 5.37 -16.23 4.02
N LEU A 50 6.42 -15.91 3.27
CA LEU A 50 7.74 -16.47 3.51
C LEU A 50 8.24 -16.00 4.89
N THR A 51 9.02 -16.84 5.56
CA THR A 51 9.75 -16.39 6.75
C THR A 51 10.74 -15.29 6.34
N PRO A 52 11.12 -14.37 7.25
CA PRO A 52 12.11 -13.33 6.95
C PRO A 52 13.42 -13.87 6.39
N SER A 53 13.86 -15.04 6.87
CA SER A 53 15.05 -15.73 6.40
C SER A 53 14.90 -16.22 4.95
N ALA A 54 13.82 -16.94 4.63
CA ALA A 54 13.57 -17.41 3.27
C ALA A 54 13.37 -16.26 2.27
N ALA A 55 12.69 -15.19 2.69
CA ALA A 55 12.56 -13.98 1.88
C ALA A 55 13.90 -13.25 1.68
N ALA A 56 14.76 -13.21 2.71
CA ALA A 56 16.09 -12.61 2.61
C ALA A 56 16.99 -13.37 1.63
N GLU A 57 16.95 -14.71 1.62
CA GLU A 57 17.68 -15.52 0.64
C GLU A 57 17.21 -15.23 -0.79
N ALA A 58 15.89 -15.24 -1.02
CA ALA A 58 15.33 -14.94 -2.34
C ALA A 58 15.71 -13.53 -2.85
N LEU A 59 15.67 -12.52 -1.96
CA LEU A 59 16.09 -11.16 -2.29
C LEU A 59 17.62 -11.05 -2.44
N GLY A 60 18.39 -11.80 -1.66
CA GLY A 60 19.84 -11.90 -1.78
C GLY A 60 20.25 -12.46 -3.14
N GLU A 61 19.54 -13.45 -3.66
CA GLU A 61 19.73 -13.97 -5.01
C GLU A 61 19.44 -12.92 -6.09
N LEU A 62 18.39 -12.12 -5.92
CA LEU A 62 18.11 -11.00 -6.82
C LEU A 62 19.27 -9.98 -6.80
N VAL A 63 19.81 -9.67 -5.62
CA VAL A 63 21.00 -8.81 -5.49
C VAL A 63 22.20 -9.42 -6.19
N ARG A 64 22.45 -10.72 -6.01
CA ARG A 64 23.56 -11.44 -6.68
C ARG A 64 23.43 -11.37 -8.20
N VAL A 65 22.23 -11.63 -8.74
CA VAL A 65 21.97 -11.58 -10.18
C VAL A 65 22.23 -10.18 -10.74
N ARG A 66 21.80 -9.14 -10.03
CA ARG A 66 21.87 -7.76 -10.53
C ARG A 66 23.21 -7.07 -10.27
N TYR A 67 23.86 -7.38 -9.16
CA TYR A 67 25.02 -6.65 -8.65
C TYR A 67 26.20 -7.53 -8.25
N GLY A 68 26.10 -8.85 -8.37
CA GLY A 68 27.12 -9.80 -7.88
C GLY A 68 28.51 -9.59 -8.48
N ARG A 69 28.62 -9.02 -9.68
CA ARG A 69 29.92 -8.66 -10.27
C ARG A 69 30.71 -7.58 -9.50
N PHE A 70 30.03 -6.84 -8.61
CA PHE A 70 30.60 -5.74 -7.83
C PHE A 70 30.74 -6.11 -6.34
N LEU A 71 30.34 -7.31 -5.95
CA LEU A 71 30.30 -7.74 -4.56
C LEU A 71 31.17 -8.97 -4.37
N THR A 72 31.97 -8.97 -3.31
CA THR A 72 32.57 -10.22 -2.83
C THR A 72 31.50 -11.10 -2.21
N ALA A 73 31.79 -12.39 -2.05
CA ALA A 73 30.87 -13.33 -1.38
C ALA A 73 30.54 -12.87 0.05
N GLU A 74 31.51 -12.35 0.79
CA GLU A 74 31.32 -11.81 2.14
C GLU A 74 30.41 -10.59 2.15
N GLN A 75 30.58 -9.66 1.20
CA GLN A 75 29.72 -8.49 1.07
C GLN A 75 28.29 -8.88 0.69
N LEU A 76 28.11 -9.86 -0.19
CA LEU A 76 26.80 -10.38 -0.54
C LEU A 76 26.11 -11.05 0.66
N ALA A 77 26.87 -11.80 1.47
CA ALA A 77 26.36 -12.37 2.71
C ALA A 77 25.93 -11.29 3.71
N GLU A 78 26.72 -10.21 3.83
CA GLU A 78 26.35 -9.07 4.68
C GLU A 78 25.08 -8.38 4.20
N VAL A 79 24.94 -8.16 2.89
CA VAL A 79 23.72 -7.56 2.32
C VAL A 79 22.51 -8.45 2.61
N THR A 80 22.64 -9.77 2.44
CA THR A 80 21.57 -10.73 2.74
C THR A 80 21.17 -10.67 4.22
N ARG A 81 22.14 -10.61 5.14
CA ARG A 81 21.89 -10.42 6.57
C ARG A 81 21.20 -9.09 6.87
N GLN A 82 21.58 -8.01 6.19
CA GLN A 82 20.92 -6.70 6.34
C GLN A 82 19.47 -6.74 5.86
N ILE A 83 19.20 -7.40 4.73
CA ILE A 83 17.84 -7.58 4.21
C ILE A 83 16.99 -8.29 5.25
N GLU A 84 17.50 -9.38 5.84
CA GLU A 84 16.79 -10.14 6.86
C GLU A 84 16.48 -9.29 8.11
N ARG A 85 17.44 -8.48 8.58
CA ARG A 85 17.23 -7.52 9.68
C ARG A 85 16.13 -6.50 9.35
N ASN A 86 16.11 -6.00 8.13
CA ASN A 86 15.10 -5.03 7.67
C ASN A 86 13.71 -5.69 7.59
N LEU A 87 13.62 -6.92 7.09
CA LEU A 87 12.35 -7.66 7.01
C LEU A 87 11.75 -7.91 8.39
N ARG A 88 12.56 -8.34 9.37
CA ARG A 88 12.10 -8.46 10.77
C ARG A 88 11.62 -7.13 11.36
N SER A 89 12.28 -6.04 10.99
CA SER A 89 11.88 -4.69 11.43
C SER A 89 10.55 -4.29 10.79
N ALA A 90 10.37 -4.60 9.50
CA ALA A 90 9.12 -4.36 8.79
C ALA A 90 7.95 -5.17 9.37
N GLU A 91 8.15 -6.43 9.75
CA GLU A 91 7.11 -7.23 10.44
C GLU A 91 6.63 -6.56 11.74
N ARG A 92 7.55 -5.99 12.51
CA ARG A 92 7.19 -5.23 13.72
C ARG A 92 6.40 -3.98 13.38
N LEU A 93 6.77 -3.25 12.32
CA LEU A 93 6.01 -2.08 11.87
C LEU A 93 4.61 -2.46 11.38
N HIS A 94 4.47 -3.61 10.69
CA HIS A 94 3.18 -4.12 10.24
C HIS A 94 2.24 -4.52 11.39
N SER A 95 2.77 -4.78 12.59
CA SER A 95 1.92 -5.03 13.77
C SER A 95 1.17 -3.79 14.26
N VAL A 96 1.57 -2.58 13.82
CA VAL A 96 0.89 -1.34 14.15
C VAL A 96 -0.36 -1.21 13.27
N ALA A 97 -1.54 -1.23 13.88
CA ALA A 97 -2.80 -1.02 13.19
C ALA A 97 -2.95 0.45 12.79
N LEU A 98 -2.84 0.72 11.49
CA LEU A 98 -3.13 2.03 10.91
C LEU A 98 -4.56 2.07 10.41
N THR A 99 -5.22 3.19 10.65
CA THR A 99 -6.52 3.52 10.09
C THR A 99 -6.33 4.43 8.88
N ASN A 100 -7.35 4.52 8.02
CA ASN A 100 -7.36 5.51 6.93
C ASN A 100 -7.36 6.97 7.42
N ALA A 101 -7.46 7.20 8.74
CA ALA A 101 -7.41 8.53 9.34
C ALA A 101 -6.00 8.93 9.80
N ASP A 102 -5.03 8.00 9.76
CA ASP A 102 -3.62 8.23 10.07
C ASP A 102 -2.91 8.76 8.82
N GLU A 103 -2.29 9.94 8.93
CA GLU A 103 -1.62 10.62 7.83
C GLU A 103 -0.10 10.42 7.92
N PRO A 104 0.63 10.48 6.79
CA PRO A 104 2.09 10.47 6.81
C PRO A 104 2.65 11.66 7.59
N ASP A 105 3.81 11.47 8.23
CA ASP A 105 4.51 12.54 8.96
C ASP A 105 4.83 13.77 8.08
N LEU A 106 5.05 13.52 6.78
CA LEU A 106 5.32 14.56 5.79
C LEU A 106 4.25 14.55 4.69
N ILE A 107 3.56 15.68 4.55
CA ILE A 107 2.57 15.89 3.49
C ILE A 107 3.15 16.84 2.46
N PHE A 108 3.30 16.34 1.23
CA PHE A 108 3.73 17.16 0.10
C PHE A 108 2.76 18.31 -0.17
N ARG A 109 3.31 19.50 -0.44
CA ARG A 109 2.57 20.67 -0.92
C ARG A 109 3.30 21.27 -2.11
N ALA A 110 2.66 21.26 -3.27
CA ALA A 110 3.11 22.09 -4.38
C ALA A 110 2.89 23.56 -4.01
N MET A 111 3.92 24.39 -4.17
CA MET A 111 3.76 25.84 -4.13
C MET A 111 3.38 26.34 -5.54
N PRO A 112 2.55 27.39 -5.63
CA PRO A 112 2.17 28.00 -6.90
C PRO A 112 3.36 28.66 -7.60
#